data_AF-A0A820D1F2-F1
#
_entry.id   AF-A0A820D1F2-F1
#
_cell.length_a   1.000
_cell.length_b   1.000
_cell.length_c   1.000
_cell.angle_alpha   90.00
_cell.angle_beta   90.00
_cell.angle_gamma   90.00
#
_symmetry.space_group_name_H-M   'P 1'
#
loop_
_entity.id
_entity.type
_entity.pdbx_description
1 polymer ?
#
loop_
_entity_poly.entity_id
_entity_poly.type
_entity_poly.pdbx_seq_one_letter_code
_entity_poly.pdbx_strand_id
1 'polypeptide(L)'
;MVGIDAKNKHILDIKYICPVCTLILRDPIQLNECGHRQCQSCFDAEHEITIKCRQCQSETSRTEILLDRGFKNDMKSIPIECFSCQWTGVLNNYQEHLDEHHSNLKCEYCGKEFNSVNKYNEHKISECEKLIVDCILKDFGCNEQIIRAEMEDHYLTEQHQYAIMKVVRQMLLQLSGRQVDYDLSQITTAGTCDLATTQLQELFEMLNILSGVIETLNNDQERLSNESLQIQVTIPTLTEELSKVKLSIEESNAFLEG
;
A
#
# COMPACT_ATOMS: atom_id res chain seq x y z
N MET A 1 1.71 1.46 20.28
CA MET A 1 0.82 0.30 20.55
C MET A 1 -0.27 0.24 19.50
N VAL A 2 -0.13 -0.66 18.53
CA VAL A 2 -1.14 -0.89 17.47
C VAL A 2 -2.43 -1.54 18.00
N GLY A 3 -3.41 -1.79 17.11
CA GLY A 3 -4.66 -2.49 17.45
C GLY A 3 -4.46 -3.88 18.07
N ILE A 4 -5.55 -4.47 18.55
CA ILE A 4 -5.58 -5.76 19.25
C ILE A 4 -5.79 -6.89 18.25
N ASP A 5 -4.86 -7.85 18.19
CA ASP A 5 -4.98 -9.02 17.32
C ASP A 5 -5.71 -10.18 18.00
N ALA A 6 -6.58 -10.85 17.26
CA ALA A 6 -7.41 -11.97 17.70
C ALA A 6 -7.85 -12.82 16.49
N LYS A 7 -7.99 -14.14 16.66
CA LYS A 7 -8.36 -15.05 15.56
C LYS A 7 -9.71 -14.70 14.95
N ASN A 8 -10.67 -14.39 15.81
CA ASN A 8 -12.05 -14.11 15.43
C ASN A 8 -12.29 -12.67 14.97
N LYS A 9 -11.25 -11.83 14.81
CA LYS A 9 -11.42 -10.42 14.40
C LYS A 9 -12.23 -10.25 13.11
N HIS A 10 -12.12 -11.18 12.16
CA HIS A 10 -12.79 -11.14 10.87
C HIS A 10 -14.30 -11.41 10.93
N ILE A 11 -14.79 -11.98 12.04
CA ILE A 11 -16.23 -12.24 12.24
C ILE A 11 -16.88 -11.24 13.19
N LEU A 12 -16.10 -10.32 13.76
CA LEU A 12 -16.63 -9.23 14.60
C LEU A 12 -17.32 -8.17 13.72
N ASP A 13 -18.26 -7.46 14.34
CA ASP A 13 -18.88 -6.28 13.71
C ASP A 13 -17.80 -5.26 13.33
N ILE A 14 -17.87 -4.76 12.09
CA ILE A 14 -16.88 -3.84 11.50
C ILE A 14 -16.66 -2.60 12.35
N LYS A 15 -17.64 -2.18 13.18
CA LYS A 15 -17.49 -1.05 14.09
C LYS A 15 -16.37 -1.23 15.13
N TYR A 16 -15.96 -2.47 15.39
CA TYR A 16 -14.87 -2.80 16.32
C TYR A 16 -13.51 -2.89 15.64
N ILE A 17 -13.45 -2.81 14.32
CA ILE A 17 -12.23 -2.98 13.53
C ILE A 17 -11.70 -1.61 13.11
N CYS A 18 -10.41 -1.41 13.35
CA CYS A 18 -9.72 -0.19 12.95
C CYS A 18 -9.55 -0.16 11.42
N PRO A 19 -9.96 0.90 10.72
CA PRO A 19 -9.81 1.00 9.26
C PRO A 19 -8.35 1.18 8.83
N VAL A 20 -7.45 1.54 9.75
CA VAL A 20 -6.03 1.77 9.44
C VAL A 20 -5.21 0.48 9.61
N CYS A 21 -5.25 -0.12 10.80
CA CYS A 21 -4.46 -1.32 11.09
C CYS A 21 -5.21 -2.64 10.90
N THR A 22 -6.50 -2.61 10.59
CA THR A 22 -7.37 -3.80 10.36
C THR A 22 -7.48 -4.77 11.54
N LEU A 23 -6.99 -4.35 12.71
CA LEU A 23 -7.10 -5.06 13.98
C LEU A 23 -8.25 -4.49 14.81
N ILE A 24 -8.58 -5.16 15.91
CA ILE A 24 -9.60 -4.67 16.85
C ILE A 24 -9.10 -3.34 17.45
N LEU A 25 -9.99 -2.35 17.57
CA LEU A 25 -9.64 -1.02 18.05
C LEU A 25 -8.96 -1.08 19.43
N ARG A 26 -7.75 -0.52 19.52
CA ARG A 26 -7.06 -0.22 20.79
C ARG A 26 -7.19 1.27 21.04
N ASP A 27 -7.67 1.62 22.24
CA ASP A 27 -7.86 3.02 22.64
C ASP A 27 -8.56 3.83 21.55
N PRO A 28 -9.83 3.48 21.24
CA PRO A 28 -10.55 4.07 20.12
C PRO A 28 -10.68 5.58 20.31
N ILE A 29 -10.34 6.33 19.27
CA ILE A 29 -10.72 7.72 19.11
C ILE A 29 -11.90 7.82 18.14
N GLN A 30 -12.70 8.87 18.26
CA GLN A 30 -13.77 9.19 17.32
C GLN A 30 -13.45 10.50 16.61
N LEU A 31 -13.51 10.51 15.27
CA LEU A 31 -13.35 11.74 14.49
C LEU A 31 -14.62 12.58 14.59
N ASN A 32 -14.50 13.83 15.04
CA ASN A 32 -15.65 14.68 15.37
C ASN A 32 -16.57 14.93 14.17
N GLU A 33 -16.00 15.15 12.97
CA GLU A 33 -16.78 15.57 11.80
C GLU A 33 -17.59 14.44 11.15
N CYS A 34 -17.18 13.18 11.31
CA CYS A 34 -17.82 12.04 10.63
C CYS A 34 -18.19 10.88 11.55
N GLY A 35 -17.76 10.89 12.80
CA GLY A 35 -18.04 9.84 13.78
C GLY A 35 -17.31 8.51 13.56
N HIS A 36 -16.46 8.40 12.54
CA HIS A 36 -15.63 7.22 12.28
C HIS A 36 -14.55 7.03 13.36
N ARG A 37 -14.18 5.77 13.62
CA ARG A 37 -13.28 5.39 14.71
C ARG A 37 -12.00 4.75 14.21
N GLN A 38 -10.91 4.99 14.92
CA GLN A 38 -9.62 4.35 14.71
C GLN A 38 -8.83 4.25 16.01
N CYS A 39 -7.75 3.46 16.03
CA CYS A 39 -6.86 3.39 17.19
C CYS A 39 -6.16 4.74 17.41
N GLN A 40 -6.00 5.17 18.66
CA GLN A 40 -5.22 6.37 18.98
C GLN A 40 -3.82 6.33 18.35
N SER A 41 -3.11 5.21 18.43
CA SER A 41 -1.78 5.07 17.84
C SER A 41 -1.75 5.21 16.32
N CYS A 42 -2.82 4.78 15.64
CA CYS A 42 -2.92 4.86 14.18
C CYS A 42 -3.13 6.31 13.74
N PHE A 43 -3.90 7.06 14.52
CA PHE A 43 -4.06 8.49 14.36
C PHE A 43 -2.79 9.25 14.73
N ASP A 44 -2.06 8.81 15.75
CA ASP A 44 -0.86 9.51 16.20
C ASP A 44 0.31 9.44 15.22
N ALA A 45 0.32 8.43 14.35
CA ALA A 45 1.29 8.30 13.27
C ALA A 45 1.14 9.39 12.17
N GLU A 46 -0.01 10.04 12.08
CA GLU A 46 -0.21 11.19 11.19
C GLU A 46 0.28 12.48 11.85
N HIS A 47 1.10 13.25 11.13
CA HIS A 47 1.75 14.47 11.64
C HIS A 47 1.09 15.76 11.12
N GLU A 48 0.02 15.64 10.35
CA GLU A 48 -0.69 16.77 9.76
C GLU A 48 -1.64 17.43 10.78
N ILE A 49 -1.80 18.75 10.66
CA ILE A 49 -2.70 19.55 11.52
C ILE A 49 -4.16 19.22 11.19
N THR A 50 -4.45 19.02 9.90
CA THR A 50 -5.75 18.59 9.39
C THR A 50 -5.64 17.15 8.93
N ILE A 51 -6.52 16.28 9.41
CA ILE A 51 -6.48 14.85 9.11
C ILE A 51 -7.71 14.48 8.31
N LYS A 52 -7.51 13.74 7.21
CA LYS A 52 -8.61 13.22 6.38
C LYS A 52 -9.02 11.84 6.86
N CYS A 53 -10.31 11.66 7.09
CA CYS A 53 -10.86 10.34 7.41
C CYS A 53 -10.63 9.36 6.26
N ARG A 54 -9.97 8.22 6.52
CA ARG A 54 -9.73 7.19 5.48
C ARG A 54 -11.00 6.52 4.96
N GLN A 55 -12.12 6.64 5.68
CA GLN A 55 -13.38 6.01 5.30
C GLN A 55 -14.27 6.94 4.44
N CYS A 56 -14.32 8.23 4.76
CA CYS A 56 -15.23 9.18 4.09
C CYS A 56 -14.57 10.46 3.59
N GLN A 57 -13.26 10.61 3.77
CA GLN A 57 -12.44 11.76 3.35
C GLN A 57 -12.79 13.11 3.99
N SER A 58 -13.70 13.14 4.95
CA SER A 58 -13.98 14.34 5.76
C SER A 58 -12.72 14.78 6.49
N GLU A 59 -12.42 16.07 6.42
CA GLU A 59 -11.30 16.70 7.14
C GLU A 59 -11.68 16.92 8.60
N THR A 60 -10.74 16.74 9.53
CA THR A 60 -10.93 16.98 10.95
C THR A 60 -9.66 17.58 11.54
N SER A 61 -9.82 18.54 12.46
CA SER A 61 -8.70 19.11 13.19
C SER A 61 -8.12 18.10 14.18
N ARG A 62 -6.78 17.98 14.21
CA ARG A 62 -6.08 17.10 15.15
C ARG A 62 -6.26 17.52 16.61
N THR A 63 -6.50 18.80 16.88
CA THR A 63 -6.49 19.36 18.24
C THR A 63 -7.73 19.03 19.07
N GLU A 64 -8.81 18.54 18.46
CA GLU A 64 -10.11 18.38 19.10
C GLU A 64 -10.54 16.92 19.29
N ILE A 65 -9.67 15.96 18.98
CA ILE A 65 -9.99 14.54 19.03
C ILE A 65 -9.66 13.97 20.41
N LEU A 66 -10.66 13.32 21.01
CA LEU A 66 -10.55 12.66 22.29
C LEU A 66 -10.80 11.15 22.17
N LEU A 67 -10.31 10.41 23.16
CA LEU A 67 -10.62 8.99 23.33
C LEU A 67 -12.13 8.78 23.52
N ASP A 68 -12.70 7.88 22.73
CA ASP A 68 -14.09 7.44 22.87
C ASP A 68 -14.18 6.42 24.01
N ARG A 69 -14.22 6.95 25.24
CA ARG A 69 -14.30 6.13 26.46
C ARG A 69 -15.60 5.34 26.54
N GLY A 70 -16.69 5.88 26.00
CA GLY A 70 -17.98 5.20 25.95
C GLY A 70 -17.87 3.93 25.12
N PHE A 71 -17.40 4.08 23.88
CA PHE A 71 -17.21 2.94 22.99
C PHE A 71 -16.16 1.96 23.51
N LYS A 72 -15.04 2.45 24.06
CA LYS A 72 -14.03 1.59 24.71
C LYS A 72 -14.63 0.72 25.82
N ASN A 73 -15.57 1.26 26.60
CA ASN A 73 -16.26 0.48 27.63
C ASN A 73 -17.23 -0.53 27.03
N ASP A 74 -17.98 -0.16 25.98
CA ASP A 74 -18.88 -1.09 25.27
C ASP A 74 -18.13 -2.27 24.65
N MET A 75 -16.87 -2.06 24.24
CA MET A 75 -16.03 -3.10 23.67
C MET A 75 -15.60 -4.19 24.66
N LYS A 76 -15.69 -3.95 25.98
CA LYS A 76 -15.16 -4.86 27.01
C LYS A 76 -15.76 -6.25 26.98
N SER A 77 -17.03 -6.37 26.57
CA SER A 77 -17.80 -7.62 26.55
C SER A 77 -17.71 -8.39 25.23
N ILE A 78 -16.99 -7.86 24.22
CA ILE A 78 -16.84 -8.54 22.93
C ILE A 78 -16.12 -9.88 23.15
N PRO A 79 -16.64 -10.98 22.56
CA PRO A 79 -15.97 -12.27 22.61
C PRO A 79 -14.67 -12.25 21.78
N ILE A 80 -13.59 -12.76 22.36
CA ILE A 80 -12.25 -12.76 21.76
C ILE A 80 -11.65 -14.16 21.83
N GLU A 81 -11.03 -14.57 20.73
CA GLU A 81 -10.21 -15.78 20.63
C GLU A 81 -8.73 -15.38 20.50
N CYS A 82 -7.89 -15.94 21.38
CA CYS A 82 -6.47 -15.62 21.40
C CYS A 82 -5.79 -15.94 20.06
N PHE A 83 -4.95 -15.01 19.59
CA PHE A 83 -4.27 -15.12 18.30
C PHE A 83 -3.37 -16.36 18.18
N SER A 84 -2.79 -16.85 19.28
CA SER A 84 -1.76 -17.90 19.27
C SER A 84 -2.09 -19.15 20.10
N CYS A 85 -3.13 -19.14 20.94
CA CYS A 85 -3.52 -20.31 21.74
C CYS A 85 -5.01 -20.61 21.67
N GLN A 86 -5.49 -21.57 22.45
CA GLN A 86 -6.90 -22.01 22.47
C GLN A 86 -7.78 -21.19 23.43
N TRP A 87 -7.22 -20.19 24.12
CA TRP A 87 -7.97 -19.37 25.05
C TRP A 87 -9.05 -18.56 24.33
N THR A 88 -10.24 -18.53 24.93
CA THR A 88 -11.38 -17.74 24.50
C THR A 88 -11.95 -17.02 25.71
N GLY A 89 -12.38 -15.77 25.54
CA GLY A 89 -12.95 -14.99 26.63
C GLY A 89 -13.55 -13.68 26.13
N VAL A 90 -13.58 -12.67 26.99
CA VAL A 90 -14.02 -11.32 26.61
C VAL A 90 -12.81 -10.38 26.54
N LEU A 91 -12.93 -9.32 25.73
CA LEU A 91 -11.86 -8.34 25.52
C LEU A 91 -11.30 -7.77 26.84
N ASN A 92 -12.16 -7.56 27.85
CA ASN A 92 -11.75 -7.03 29.15
C ASN A 92 -10.66 -7.86 29.85
N ASN A 93 -10.68 -9.19 29.68
CA ASN A 93 -9.76 -10.11 30.35
C ASN A 93 -8.60 -10.52 29.41
N TYR A 94 -8.61 -10.04 28.17
CA TYR A 94 -7.67 -10.49 27.17
C TYR A 94 -6.25 -9.98 27.45
N GLN A 95 -6.09 -8.74 27.92
CA GLN A 95 -4.76 -8.21 28.25
C GLN A 95 -4.08 -9.00 29.37
N GLU A 96 -4.84 -9.38 30.41
CA GLU A 96 -4.35 -10.23 31.51
C GLU A 96 -3.89 -11.59 30.97
N HIS A 97 -4.70 -12.24 30.14
CA HIS A 97 -4.32 -13.47 29.46
C HIS A 97 -3.03 -13.33 28.63
N LEU A 98 -2.88 -12.21 27.91
CA LEU A 98 -1.69 -11.92 27.11
C LEU A 98 -0.44 -11.79 27.97
N ASP A 99 -0.54 -11.11 29.11
CA ASP A 99 0.59 -10.88 30.01
C ASP A 99 1.03 -12.18 30.72
N GLU A 100 0.09 -13.07 31.06
CA GLU A 100 0.38 -14.35 31.72
C GLU A 100 0.93 -15.42 30.78
N HIS A 101 0.39 -15.52 29.56
CA HIS A 101 0.65 -16.66 28.66
C HIS A 101 1.49 -16.34 27.42
N HIS A 102 1.72 -15.05 27.12
CA HIS A 102 2.39 -14.62 25.87
C HIS A 102 3.58 -13.68 26.15
N SER A 103 4.31 -13.96 27.23
CA SER A 103 5.52 -13.24 27.62
C SER A 103 6.76 -13.59 26.78
N ASN A 104 6.72 -14.64 25.97
CA ASN A 104 7.80 -15.05 25.05
C ASN A 104 7.22 -15.49 23.70
N LEU A 105 7.00 -14.52 22.80
CA LEU A 105 6.45 -14.75 21.47
C LEU A 105 7.55 -14.88 20.42
N LYS A 106 7.37 -15.79 19.47
CA LYS A 106 8.25 -15.92 18.32
C LYS A 106 7.47 -15.63 17.04
N CYS A 107 8.02 -14.79 16.17
CA CYS A 107 7.44 -14.52 14.86
C CYS A 107 7.54 -15.78 13.98
N GLU A 108 6.41 -16.25 13.48
CA GLU A 108 6.30 -17.43 12.62
C GLU A 108 6.97 -17.25 11.25
N TYR A 109 7.11 -16.01 10.78
CA TYR A 109 7.68 -15.69 9.47
C TYR A 109 9.19 -15.42 9.51
N CYS A 110 9.66 -14.65 10.50
CA CYS A 110 11.07 -14.23 10.57
C CYS A 110 11.86 -14.86 11.73
N GLY A 111 11.19 -15.52 12.67
CA GLY A 111 11.83 -16.19 13.81
C GLY A 111 12.30 -15.28 14.93
N LYS A 112 12.12 -13.94 14.85
CA LYS A 112 12.46 -13.01 15.93
C LYS A 112 11.60 -13.26 17.17
N GLU A 113 12.22 -13.10 18.34
CA GLU A 113 11.58 -13.29 19.64
C GLU A 113 11.20 -11.94 20.27
N PHE A 114 10.08 -11.92 20.98
CA PHE A 114 9.47 -10.74 21.57
C PHE A 114 9.01 -11.05 22.98
N ASN A 115 9.31 -10.13 23.91
CA ASN A 115 8.92 -10.22 25.31
C ASN A 115 7.58 -9.53 25.63
N SER A 116 6.90 -9.03 24.61
CA SER A 116 5.63 -8.31 24.74
C SER A 116 4.81 -8.47 23.46
N VAL A 117 3.51 -8.71 23.64
CA VAL A 117 2.54 -8.82 22.54
C VAL A 117 2.46 -7.53 21.72
N ASN A 118 2.65 -6.37 22.36
CA ASN A 118 2.62 -5.09 21.65
C ASN A 118 3.76 -4.97 20.64
N LYS A 119 5.00 -5.30 21.05
CA LYS A 119 6.15 -5.29 20.15
C LYS A 119 6.03 -6.34 19.05
N TYR A 120 5.49 -7.52 19.40
CA TYR A 120 5.20 -8.57 18.44
C TYR A 120 4.20 -8.10 17.35
N ASN A 121 3.13 -7.42 17.75
CA ASN A 121 2.12 -6.89 16.82
C ASN A 121 2.65 -5.73 15.98
N GLU A 122 3.38 -4.79 16.57
CA GLU A 122 4.06 -3.70 15.84
C GLU A 122 5.00 -4.28 14.77
N HIS A 123 5.79 -5.29 15.15
CA HIS A 123 6.64 -6.01 14.22
C HIS A 123 5.84 -6.63 13.07
N LYS A 124 4.77 -7.37 13.35
CA LYS A 124 3.93 -7.96 12.31
C LYS A 124 3.36 -6.89 11.37
N ILE A 125 2.85 -5.80 11.90
CA ILE A 125 2.16 -4.80 11.08
C ILE A 125 3.10 -4.04 10.15
N SER A 126 4.27 -3.59 10.63
CA SER A 126 5.11 -2.68 9.83
C SER A 126 6.55 -3.14 9.59
N GLU A 127 7.10 -4.06 10.39
CA GLU A 127 8.55 -4.35 10.35
C GLU A 127 8.93 -5.72 9.78
N CYS A 128 8.03 -6.70 9.82
CA CYS A 128 8.29 -8.06 9.37
C CYS A 128 8.38 -8.17 7.84
N GLU A 129 9.60 -8.14 7.31
CA GLU A 129 9.92 -8.31 5.88
C GLU A 129 9.44 -9.65 5.30
N LYS A 130 9.41 -10.71 6.11
CA LYS A 130 9.01 -12.05 5.69
C LYS A 130 7.51 -12.32 5.84
N LEU A 131 6.73 -11.34 6.31
CA LEU A 131 5.29 -11.50 6.45
C LEU A 131 4.63 -11.51 5.07
N ILE A 132 3.77 -12.49 4.83
CA ILE A 132 2.92 -12.55 3.64
C ILE A 132 1.71 -11.64 3.89
N VAL A 133 1.51 -10.66 3.01
CA VAL A 133 0.43 -9.68 3.10
C VAL A 133 -0.32 -9.60 1.77
N ASP A 134 -1.60 -9.23 1.85
CA ASP A 134 -2.37 -8.90 0.65
C ASP A 134 -1.79 -7.64 -0.02
N CYS A 135 -1.80 -7.60 -1.34
CA CYS A 135 -1.43 -6.38 -2.08
C CYS A 135 -2.32 -5.19 -1.67
N ILE A 136 -1.72 -4.00 -1.52
CA ILE A 136 -2.44 -2.75 -1.21
C ILE A 136 -3.48 -2.42 -2.30
N LEU A 137 -3.24 -2.89 -3.53
CA LEU A 137 -4.13 -2.69 -4.67
C LEU A 137 -5.17 -3.81 -4.84
N LYS A 138 -5.45 -4.58 -3.78
CA LYS A 138 -6.48 -5.62 -3.78
C LYS A 138 -7.86 -5.11 -4.17
N ASP A 139 -8.25 -3.96 -3.63
CA ASP A 139 -9.52 -3.31 -3.96
C ASP A 139 -9.56 -2.79 -5.41
N PHE A 140 -8.42 -2.76 -6.10
CA PHE A 140 -8.27 -2.36 -7.50
C PHE A 140 -8.04 -3.55 -8.44
N GLY A 141 -8.13 -4.80 -7.94
CA GLY A 141 -8.13 -6.01 -8.75
C GLY A 141 -6.88 -6.90 -8.63
N CYS A 142 -5.98 -6.63 -7.68
CA CYS A 142 -4.88 -7.56 -7.37
C CYS A 142 -5.24 -8.52 -6.23
N ASN A 143 -5.44 -9.80 -6.53
CA ASN A 143 -5.74 -10.80 -5.49
C ASN A 143 -4.51 -11.58 -5.00
N GLU A 144 -3.30 -11.08 -5.25
CA GLU A 144 -2.08 -11.78 -4.86
C GLU A 144 -1.70 -11.50 -3.40
N GLN A 145 -1.14 -12.52 -2.75
CA GLN A 145 -0.53 -12.42 -1.43
C GLN A 145 0.98 -12.50 -1.60
N ILE A 146 1.69 -11.48 -1.11
CA ILE A 146 3.09 -11.23 -1.43
C ILE A 146 3.88 -11.14 -0.14
N ILE A 147 5.11 -11.66 -0.15
CA ILE A 147 6.05 -11.45 0.95
C ILE A 147 6.39 -9.95 0.99
N ARG A 148 6.29 -9.30 2.16
CA ARG A 148 6.49 -7.84 2.26
C ARG A 148 7.79 -7.35 1.62
N ALA A 149 8.88 -8.09 1.75
CA ALA A 149 10.17 -7.78 1.11
C ALA A 149 10.13 -7.77 -0.43
N GLU A 150 9.22 -8.54 -1.04
CA GLU A 150 9.07 -8.69 -2.49
C GLU A 150 7.98 -7.76 -3.07
N MET A 151 7.38 -6.90 -2.23
CA MET A 151 6.30 -6.00 -2.65
C MET A 151 6.77 -4.97 -3.70
N GLU A 152 8.02 -4.53 -3.63
CA GLU A 152 8.60 -3.60 -4.61
C GLU A 152 8.66 -4.24 -6.01
N ASP A 153 9.15 -5.47 -6.10
CA ASP A 153 9.21 -6.22 -7.36
C ASP A 153 7.80 -6.53 -7.89
N HIS A 154 6.87 -6.84 -7.00
CA HIS A 154 5.47 -7.09 -7.35
C HIS A 154 4.80 -5.88 -8.02
N TYR A 155 5.10 -4.65 -7.59
CA TYR A 155 4.58 -3.43 -8.23
C TYR A 155 5.07 -3.23 -9.67
N LEU A 156 6.16 -3.90 -10.08
CA LEU A 156 6.69 -3.83 -11.44
C LEU A 156 5.96 -4.77 -12.43
N THR A 157 5.06 -5.63 -11.95
CA THR A 157 4.25 -6.49 -12.82
C THR A 157 3.32 -5.67 -13.73
N GLU A 158 3.10 -6.13 -14.96
CA GLU A 158 2.20 -5.44 -15.92
C GLU A 158 0.79 -5.22 -15.34
N GLN A 159 0.30 -6.17 -14.54
CA GLN A 159 -0.97 -6.08 -13.84
C GLN A 159 -1.02 -4.87 -12.88
N HIS A 160 0.04 -4.66 -12.09
CA HIS A 160 0.11 -3.51 -11.17
C HIS A 160 0.33 -2.20 -11.87
N GLN A 161 1.19 -2.15 -12.87
CA GLN A 161 1.39 -0.94 -13.66
C GLN A 161 0.07 -0.46 -14.28
N TYR A 162 -0.74 -1.39 -14.79
CA TYR A 162 -2.08 -1.09 -15.31
C TYR A 162 -3.07 -0.65 -14.22
N ALA A 163 -3.08 -1.30 -13.06
CA ALA A 163 -3.92 -0.92 -11.93
C ALA A 163 -3.57 0.49 -11.39
N ILE A 164 -2.29 0.78 -11.23
CA ILE A 164 -1.78 2.10 -10.82
C ILE A 164 -2.19 3.16 -11.85
N MET A 165 -2.00 2.89 -13.14
CA MET A 165 -2.37 3.83 -14.21
C MET A 165 -3.88 4.15 -14.21
N LYS A 166 -4.73 3.17 -13.91
CA LYS A 166 -6.18 3.38 -13.74
C LYS A 166 -6.49 4.30 -12.57
N VAL A 167 -5.87 4.07 -11.41
CA VAL A 167 -6.07 4.89 -10.21
C VAL A 167 -5.62 6.32 -10.46
N VAL A 168 -4.43 6.51 -11.03
CA VAL A 168 -3.89 7.83 -11.38
C VAL A 168 -4.81 8.55 -12.37
N ARG A 169 -5.26 7.87 -13.43
CA ARG A 169 -6.21 8.44 -14.40
C ARG A 169 -7.53 8.87 -13.76
N GLN A 170 -8.06 8.07 -12.83
CA GLN A 170 -9.28 8.41 -12.11
C GLN A 170 -9.10 9.62 -11.20
N MET A 171 -7.96 9.72 -10.50
CA MET A 171 -7.63 10.90 -9.69
C MET A 171 -7.49 12.16 -10.54
N LEU A 172 -6.83 12.07 -11.70
CA LEU A 172 -6.73 13.18 -12.65
C LEU A 172 -8.11 13.63 -13.17
N LEU A 173 -9.02 12.68 -13.42
CA LEU A 173 -10.39 12.99 -13.84
C LEU A 173 -11.20 13.70 -12.73
N GLN A 174 -11.02 13.32 -11.46
CA GLN A 174 -11.66 13.98 -10.33
C GLN A 174 -11.18 15.43 -10.15
N LEU A 175 -9.92 15.72 -10.45
CA LEU A 175 -9.40 17.09 -10.49
C LEU A 175 -10.00 17.90 -11.64
N SER A 176 -10.22 17.27 -12.81
CA SER A 176 -10.86 17.91 -13.96
C SER A 176 -12.38 18.13 -13.82
N GLY A 177 -13.03 17.49 -12.84
CA GLY A 177 -14.48 17.58 -12.59
C GLY A 177 -14.93 18.75 -11.69
N ARG A 178 -14.00 19.52 -11.11
CA ARG A 178 -14.32 20.79 -10.44
C ARG A 178 -14.59 21.86 -11.52
N GLN A 179 -15.81 21.88 -12.06
CA GLN A 179 -16.31 23.06 -12.78
C GLN A 179 -16.36 24.24 -11.80
N VAL A 180 -15.34 25.09 -11.87
CA VAL A 180 -15.45 26.47 -11.38
C VAL A 180 -16.26 27.21 -12.43
N ASP A 181 -17.55 27.39 -12.15
CA ASP A 181 -18.41 28.26 -12.94
C ASP A 181 -17.96 29.71 -12.66
N TYR A 182 -16.95 30.17 -13.39
CA TYR A 182 -16.47 31.55 -13.31
C TYR A 182 -17.22 32.36 -14.36
N ASP A 183 -18.32 32.96 -13.96
CA ASP A 183 -19.02 33.98 -14.75
C ASP A 183 -18.06 35.17 -14.94
N LEU A 184 -17.48 35.27 -16.14
CA LEU A 184 -16.46 36.23 -16.55
C LEU A 184 -17.03 37.65 -16.76
N SER A 185 -18.09 38.00 -16.06
CA SER A 185 -18.77 39.30 -16.13
C SER A 185 -18.55 40.18 -14.90
N GLN A 186 -17.86 39.69 -13.86
CA GLN A 186 -17.66 40.45 -12.60
C GLN A 186 -16.20 40.67 -12.19
N ILE A 187 -15.26 40.78 -13.13
CA ILE A 187 -13.92 41.29 -12.81
C ILE A 187 -13.98 42.81 -12.77
N THR A 188 -14.44 43.32 -11.63
CA THR A 188 -14.08 44.67 -11.17
C THR A 188 -13.39 44.58 -9.82
N THR A 189 -12.13 44.98 -9.86
CA THR A 189 -11.33 45.61 -8.79
C THR A 189 -10.98 44.81 -7.53
N ALA A 190 -9.67 44.56 -7.43
CA ALA A 190 -8.85 44.51 -6.21
C ALA A 190 -9.12 43.34 -5.24
N GLY A 191 -8.42 42.21 -5.44
CA GLY A 191 -8.32 41.18 -4.40
C GLY A 191 -7.55 39.89 -4.75
N THR A 192 -7.31 39.56 -6.02
CA THR A 192 -6.78 38.23 -6.41
C THR A 192 -5.44 38.34 -7.13
N CYS A 193 -4.35 38.48 -6.39
CA CYS A 193 -2.99 38.44 -6.97
C CYS A 193 -2.19 37.17 -6.59
N ASP A 194 -2.53 36.47 -5.50
CA ASP A 194 -1.74 35.30 -5.05
C ASP A 194 -2.19 33.95 -5.63
N LEU A 195 -3.49 33.74 -5.87
CA LEU A 195 -3.99 32.43 -6.32
C LEU A 195 -3.60 32.11 -7.79
N ALA A 196 -3.59 33.14 -8.65
CA ALA A 196 -3.27 32.98 -10.07
C ALA A 196 -1.77 32.71 -10.30
N THR A 197 -0.90 33.27 -9.46
CA THR A 197 0.55 33.02 -9.48
C THR A 197 0.88 31.61 -8.98
N THR A 198 0.20 31.11 -7.94
CA THR A 198 0.38 29.72 -7.48
C THR A 198 -0.07 28.70 -8.53
N GLN A 199 -1.21 28.93 -9.20
CA GLN A 199 -1.70 28.04 -10.26
C GLN A 199 -0.79 28.03 -11.52
N LEU A 200 -0.19 29.17 -11.86
CA LEU A 200 0.82 29.25 -12.93
C LEU A 200 2.12 28.51 -12.56
N GLN A 201 2.52 28.56 -11.29
CA GLN A 201 3.69 27.85 -10.77
C GLN A 201 3.49 26.32 -10.88
N GLU A 202 2.32 25.82 -10.47
CA GLU A 202 1.96 24.40 -10.57
C GLU A 202 1.93 23.91 -12.03
N LEU A 203 1.41 24.72 -12.94
CA LEU A 203 1.44 24.42 -14.39
C LEU A 203 2.86 24.33 -14.94
N PHE A 204 3.76 25.21 -14.48
CA PHE A 204 5.16 25.20 -14.89
C PHE A 204 5.90 23.97 -14.37
N GLU A 205 5.64 23.56 -13.13
CA GLU A 205 6.18 22.33 -12.56
C GLU A 205 5.71 21.08 -13.31
N MET A 206 4.42 21.02 -13.67
CA MET A 206 3.89 19.93 -14.50
C MET A 206 4.55 19.87 -15.88
N LEU A 207 4.78 21.01 -16.54
CA LEU A 207 5.45 21.06 -17.83
C LEU A 207 6.91 20.58 -17.75
N ASN A 208 7.62 20.92 -16.67
CA ASN A 208 9.00 20.45 -16.46
C ASN A 208 9.05 18.94 -16.24
N ILE A 209 8.11 18.38 -15.47
CA ILE A 209 8.00 16.93 -15.28
C ILE A 209 7.72 16.24 -16.61
N LEU A 210 6.76 16.75 -17.41
CA LEU A 210 6.44 16.19 -18.72
C LEU A 210 7.64 16.27 -19.69
N SER A 211 8.41 17.35 -19.66
CA SER A 211 9.64 17.47 -20.45
C SER A 211 10.65 16.39 -20.08
N GLY A 212 10.86 16.14 -18.78
CA GLY A 212 11.77 15.08 -18.31
C GLY A 212 11.31 13.66 -18.68
N VAL A 213 10.00 13.41 -18.64
CA VAL A 213 9.43 12.13 -19.11
C VAL A 213 9.65 11.95 -20.61
N ILE A 214 9.44 12.99 -21.41
CA ILE A 214 9.68 12.93 -22.87
C ILE A 214 11.15 12.65 -23.17
N GLU A 215 12.08 13.32 -22.48
CA GLU A 215 13.51 13.06 -22.64
C GLU A 215 13.88 11.60 -22.29
N THR A 216 13.32 11.08 -21.20
CA THR A 216 13.55 9.69 -20.78
C THR A 216 13.02 8.71 -21.83
N LEU A 217 11.80 8.91 -22.33
CA LEU A 217 11.22 8.08 -23.39
C LEU A 217 12.03 8.14 -24.69
N ASN A 218 12.58 9.30 -25.02
CA ASN A 218 13.41 9.46 -26.21
C ASN A 218 14.74 8.71 -26.07
N ASN A 219 15.36 8.76 -24.88
CA ASN A 219 16.58 7.99 -24.58
C ASN A 219 16.30 6.48 -24.63
N ASP A 220 15.16 6.03 -24.08
CA ASP A 220 14.76 4.62 -24.15
C ASP A 220 14.47 4.17 -25.59
N GLN A 221 13.86 5.03 -26.41
CA GLN A 221 13.64 4.74 -27.82
C GLN A 221 14.98 4.54 -28.57
N GLU A 222 15.98 5.39 -28.31
CA GLU A 222 17.31 5.26 -28.90
C GLU A 222 18.02 3.99 -28.43
N ARG A 223 17.97 3.69 -27.12
CA ARG A 223 18.53 2.47 -26.54
C ARG A 223 17.91 1.22 -27.16
N LEU A 224 16.58 1.13 -27.22
CA LEU A 224 15.86 0.01 -27.82
C LEU A 224 16.16 -0.14 -29.31
N SER A 225 16.34 0.98 -30.02
CA SER A 225 16.78 0.95 -31.43
C SER A 225 18.18 0.33 -31.57
N ASN A 226 19.11 0.69 -30.69
CA ASN A 226 20.47 0.12 -30.68
C ASN A 226 20.47 -1.37 -30.31
N GLU A 227 19.69 -1.77 -29.30
CA GLU A 227 19.52 -3.18 -28.92
C GLU A 227 18.92 -3.99 -30.09
N SER A 228 17.92 -3.45 -30.79
CA SER A 228 17.33 -4.08 -31.98
C SER A 228 18.36 -4.29 -33.10
N LEU A 229 19.20 -3.29 -33.37
CA LEU A 229 20.32 -3.39 -34.31
C LEU A 229 21.31 -4.49 -33.90
N GLN A 230 21.67 -4.54 -32.61
CA GLN A 230 22.58 -5.55 -32.09
C GLN A 230 22.01 -6.97 -32.23
N ILE A 231 20.71 -7.14 -31.95
CA ILE A 231 20.00 -8.42 -32.14
C ILE A 231 20.00 -8.82 -33.63
N GLN A 232 19.74 -7.87 -34.54
CA GLN A 232 19.78 -8.13 -35.98
C GLN A 232 21.15 -8.62 -36.47
N VAL A 233 22.24 -8.19 -35.84
CA VAL A 233 23.60 -8.66 -36.14
C VAL A 233 23.90 -10.01 -35.48
N THR A 234 23.37 -10.26 -34.29
CA THR A 234 23.71 -11.45 -33.48
C THR A 234 22.93 -12.69 -33.92
N ILE A 235 21.71 -12.53 -34.45
CA ILE A 235 20.90 -13.66 -34.93
C ILE A 235 21.59 -14.42 -36.09
N PRO A 236 22.12 -13.76 -37.14
CA PRO A 236 22.81 -14.46 -38.23
C PRO A 236 24.02 -15.26 -37.77
N THR A 237 24.85 -14.71 -36.89
CA THR A 237 26.05 -15.41 -36.37
C THR A 237 25.67 -16.64 -35.57
N LEU A 238 24.70 -16.52 -34.65
CA LEU A 238 24.19 -17.68 -33.90
C LEU A 238 23.55 -18.73 -34.82
N THR A 239 22.87 -18.30 -35.88
CA THR A 239 22.27 -19.20 -36.88
C THR A 239 23.37 -19.98 -37.63
N GLU A 240 24.48 -19.32 -37.97
CA GLU A 240 25.63 -19.97 -38.60
C GLU A 240 26.29 -20.98 -37.65
N GLU A 241 26.51 -20.62 -36.39
CA GLU A 241 27.07 -21.53 -35.40
C GLU A 241 26.16 -22.75 -35.17
N LEU A 242 24.85 -22.53 -35.06
CA LEU A 242 23.87 -23.62 -34.94
C LEU A 242 23.95 -24.58 -36.14
N SER A 243 24.15 -24.04 -37.35
CA SER A 243 24.30 -24.83 -38.58
C SER A 243 25.56 -25.69 -38.55
N LYS A 244 26.68 -25.16 -38.05
CA LYS A 244 27.93 -25.92 -37.88
C LYS A 244 27.79 -27.06 -36.88
N VAL A 245 27.16 -26.79 -35.74
CA VAL A 245 26.89 -27.81 -34.72
C VAL A 245 25.98 -28.90 -35.27
N LYS A 246 24.94 -28.54 -36.02
CA LYS A 246 24.03 -29.50 -36.66
C LYS A 246 24.76 -30.45 -37.61
N LEU A 247 25.64 -29.92 -38.47
CA LEU A 247 26.47 -30.72 -39.37
C LEU A 247 27.37 -31.69 -38.60
N SER A 248 28.01 -31.23 -37.52
CA SER A 248 28.89 -32.08 -36.70
C SER A 248 28.13 -33.22 -36.00
N ILE A 249 26.88 -32.99 -35.60
CA ILE A 249 25.98 -34.02 -35.07
C ILE A 249 25.58 -35.03 -36.17
N GLU A 250 25.23 -34.54 -37.37
CA GLU A 250 24.88 -35.40 -38.50
C GLU A 250 26.06 -36.30 -38.91
N GLU A 251 27.28 -35.77 -38.96
CA GLU A 251 28.51 -36.54 -39.20
C GLU A 251 28.76 -37.59 -38.11
N SER A 252 28.59 -37.22 -36.83
CA SER A 252 28.76 -38.15 -35.72
C SER A 252 27.73 -39.28 -35.74
N ASN A 253 26.48 -38.98 -36.09
CA ASN A 253 25.43 -39.99 -36.21
C ASN A 253 25.67 -40.92 -37.41
N ALA A 254 26.11 -40.39 -38.56
CA ALA A 254 26.45 -41.20 -39.72
C ALA A 254 27.61 -42.18 -39.45
N PHE A 255 28.55 -41.81 -38.57
CA PHE A 255 29.63 -42.70 -38.13
C PHE A 255 29.15 -43.84 -37.21
N LEU A 256 28.05 -43.65 -36.49
CA LEU A 256 27.48 -44.66 -35.58
C LEU A 256 26.53 -45.64 -36.29
N GLU A 257 25.98 -45.27 -37.45
CA GLU A 257 25.04 -46.10 -38.22
C GLU A 257 25.71 -46.98 -39.31
N GLY A 258 27.02 -46.84 -39.53
CA GLY A 258 27.83 -47.65 -40.47
C GLY A 258 28.73 -48.67 -39.77
#